data_AF-A0AAJ1VGW1-F1
#
_entry.id   AF-A0AAJ1VGW1-F1
#
_cell.length_a   1.000
_cell.length_b   1.000
_cell.length_c   1.000
_cell.angle_alpha   90.00
_cell.angle_beta   90.00
_cell.angle_gamma   90.00
#
_symmetry.space_group_name_H-M   'P 1'
#
loop_
_entity.id
_entity.type
_entity.pdbx_description
1 polymer ?
#
loop_
_entity_poly.entity_id
_entity_poly.type
_entity_poly.pdbx_seq_one_letter_code
_entity_poly.pdbx_strand_id
1 'polypeptide(L)'
;MKKITLYLLVLVSISSFSQQEKTISIEKNYNNWGWENVYVAKNKYISLVVVPEAAGRILEYNLGDVPSLWVNPKLLGKSFGTSDEVKMNEWRNFGGYRLVPLPIENSSIDKNGNKSNRWPPPVVIGDAPYQVSVGENSEGKKTIEVQSGVQELPVPFYYGKEKKFLYPDKIEEEIQYARSLYIEPNSSLVYINHTLKNVGEETIKKGLMISSQHVSWSDSKLQDGHNFSAFIPFSEDLKLPSGEQFEISATPQQRWNYIDRNRFKIDKNNPEHIKKYFNIGDNWKGEVAPGIYEVEYEYNTMAGLHIISSKSWICYVNKITNTAFVKIMEPYDAAKEYDHGINMAIFCSGLETGYIETEVKTPLYTLQSKESFTYKEIQGAAKIETSPVLDVNLTGVITKKLHFNKETKSLEGSYGVFIEGQAVLILKNSNGKIVEEVILEEVNPLKVLQLRQKISVDKSVKVIDIVVRGSKSENHVLDSLKI
;
A
#
# COMPACT_ATOMS: atom_id res chain seq x y z
N MET A 1 -37.35 -72.37 16.60
CA MET A 1 -37.39 -70.90 16.53
C MET A 1 -36.02 -70.33 16.89
N LYS A 2 -35.18 -70.00 15.91
CA LYS A 2 -33.88 -69.31 16.11
C LYS A 2 -34.00 -67.92 15.49
N LYS A 3 -33.89 -66.87 16.31
CA LYS A 3 -33.88 -65.48 15.87
C LYS A 3 -32.47 -65.14 15.36
N ILE A 4 -32.37 -64.83 14.08
CA ILE A 4 -31.19 -64.24 13.46
C ILE A 4 -31.28 -62.74 13.71
N THR A 5 -30.30 -62.18 14.42
CA THR A 5 -30.18 -60.75 14.67
C THR A 5 -29.31 -60.16 13.55
N LEU A 6 -29.93 -59.36 12.69
CA LEU A 6 -29.30 -58.66 11.57
C LEU A 6 -28.64 -57.38 12.11
N TYR A 7 -27.32 -57.28 12.04
CA TYR A 7 -26.60 -56.04 12.30
C TYR A 7 -26.70 -55.14 11.07
N LEU A 8 -27.42 -54.03 11.19
CA LEU A 8 -27.47 -52.97 10.20
C LEU A 8 -26.28 -52.03 10.42
N LEU A 9 -25.29 -52.09 9.55
CA LEU A 9 -24.13 -51.20 9.56
C LEU A 9 -24.53 -49.90 8.85
N VAL A 10 -24.82 -48.85 9.62
CA VAL A 10 -25.11 -47.51 9.10
C VAL A 10 -23.78 -46.83 8.78
N LEU A 11 -23.43 -46.77 7.50
CA LEU A 11 -22.39 -45.89 6.98
C LEU A 11 -22.91 -44.45 7.04
N VAL A 12 -22.51 -43.71 8.07
CA VAL A 12 -22.67 -42.25 8.12
C VAL A 12 -21.59 -41.66 7.22
N SER A 13 -21.96 -41.34 5.99
CA SER A 13 -21.18 -40.46 5.12
C SER A 13 -21.18 -39.07 5.75
N ILE A 14 -20.14 -38.75 6.53
CA ILE A 14 -19.86 -37.38 6.96
C ILE A 14 -19.40 -36.65 5.70
N SER A 15 -20.36 -36.05 4.99
CA SER A 15 -20.08 -35.02 4.01
C SER A 15 -19.55 -33.82 4.80
N SER A 16 -18.23 -33.78 5.00
CA SER A 16 -17.52 -32.58 5.42
C SER A 16 -17.65 -31.55 4.31
N PHE A 17 -18.80 -30.88 4.25
CA PHE A 17 -18.87 -29.58 3.60
C PHE A 17 -17.92 -28.69 4.38
N SER A 18 -16.71 -28.50 3.84
CA SER A 18 -15.79 -27.46 4.26
C SER A 18 -16.56 -26.16 4.17
N GLN A 19 -17.08 -25.69 5.31
CA GLN A 19 -17.73 -24.40 5.42
C GLN A 19 -16.65 -23.37 5.12
N GLN A 20 -16.60 -22.91 3.87
CA GLN A 20 -15.66 -21.90 3.44
C GLN A 20 -15.85 -20.71 4.38
N GLU A 21 -14.80 -20.41 5.14
CA GLU A 21 -14.82 -19.34 6.13
C GLU A 21 -15.32 -18.07 5.44
N LYS A 22 -16.37 -17.46 5.99
CA LYS A 22 -16.98 -16.28 5.39
C LYS A 22 -16.01 -15.12 5.60
N THR A 23 -15.17 -14.86 4.61
CA THR A 23 -14.15 -13.80 4.67
C THR A 23 -14.73 -12.40 4.48
N ILE A 24 -15.94 -12.24 3.92
CA ILE A 24 -16.55 -10.92 3.66
C ILE A 24 -17.90 -10.79 4.37
N SER A 25 -18.09 -9.69 5.10
CA SER A 25 -19.33 -9.26 5.75
C SER A 25 -19.69 -7.82 5.35
N ILE A 26 -20.97 -7.48 5.50
CA ILE A 26 -21.45 -6.09 5.47
C ILE A 26 -21.88 -5.77 6.90
N GLU A 27 -21.29 -4.75 7.49
CA GLU A 27 -21.42 -4.43 8.90
C GLU A 27 -21.98 -3.02 9.10
N LYS A 28 -22.92 -2.91 10.03
CA LYS A 28 -23.53 -1.65 10.43
C LYS A 28 -22.69 -1.01 11.53
N ASN A 29 -22.38 0.27 11.34
CA ASN A 29 -21.65 1.09 12.30
C ASN A 29 -20.35 0.43 12.79
N TYR A 30 -19.62 -0.17 11.85
CA TYR A 30 -18.34 -0.82 12.12
C TYR A 30 -17.41 0.11 12.90
N ASN A 31 -16.80 -0.39 13.98
CA ASN A 31 -15.94 0.39 14.89
C ASN A 31 -16.54 1.71 15.40
N ASN A 32 -17.87 1.81 15.49
CA ASN A 32 -18.59 3.05 15.84
C ASN A 32 -18.29 4.23 14.89
N TRP A 33 -17.98 3.95 13.62
CA TRP A 33 -17.63 4.97 12.65
C TRP A 33 -18.81 5.78 12.10
N GLY A 34 -20.05 5.39 12.40
CA GLY A 34 -21.25 6.13 12.01
C GLY A 34 -21.78 5.85 10.60
N TRP A 35 -21.19 4.91 9.85
CA TRP A 35 -21.71 4.47 8.55
C TRP A 35 -22.50 3.17 8.67
N GLU A 36 -23.57 3.04 7.89
CA GLU A 36 -24.53 1.95 8.02
C GLU A 36 -24.16 0.70 7.21
N ASN A 37 -23.43 0.83 6.11
CA ASN A 37 -23.09 -0.27 5.21
C ASN A 37 -21.59 -0.30 4.92
N VAL A 38 -20.82 -0.89 5.82
CA VAL A 38 -19.37 -1.01 5.69
C VAL A 38 -19.01 -2.43 5.26
N TYR A 39 -18.16 -2.58 4.24
CA TYR A 39 -17.79 -3.88 3.69
C TYR A 39 -16.47 -4.33 4.32
N VAL A 40 -16.53 -5.39 5.11
CA VAL A 40 -15.40 -5.89 5.90
C VAL A 40 -14.91 -7.20 5.29
N ALA A 41 -13.64 -7.26 4.92
CA ALA A 41 -12.93 -8.48 4.59
C ALA A 41 -12.01 -8.86 5.75
N LYS A 42 -12.22 -10.01 6.37
CA LYS A 42 -11.48 -10.44 7.57
C LYS A 42 -11.13 -11.94 7.52
N ASN A 43 -9.93 -12.27 7.98
CA ASN A 43 -9.48 -13.63 8.25
C ASN A 43 -8.75 -13.69 9.61
N LYS A 44 -8.00 -14.77 9.86
CA LYS A 44 -7.22 -14.96 11.10
C LYS A 44 -6.15 -13.89 11.34
N TYR A 45 -5.65 -13.23 10.30
CA TYR A 45 -4.47 -12.37 10.35
C TYR A 45 -4.76 -10.90 10.11
N ILE A 46 -5.68 -10.61 9.20
CA ILE A 46 -5.95 -9.25 8.75
C ILE A 46 -7.43 -8.91 8.83
N SER A 47 -7.68 -7.62 8.99
CA SER A 47 -8.97 -6.99 8.71
C SER A 47 -8.78 -5.86 7.71
N LEU A 48 -9.69 -5.79 6.76
CA LEU A 48 -9.72 -4.80 5.69
C LEU A 48 -11.13 -4.25 5.55
N VAL A 49 -11.26 -2.93 5.43
CA VAL A 49 -12.57 -2.29 5.50
C VAL A 49 -12.75 -1.27 4.37
N VAL A 50 -13.75 -1.52 3.52
CA VAL A 50 -14.16 -0.62 2.43
C VAL A 50 -15.42 0.14 2.84
N VAL A 51 -15.37 1.48 2.73
CA VAL A 51 -16.48 2.36 3.11
C VAL A 51 -17.03 3.07 1.88
N PRO A 52 -18.25 2.72 1.40
CA PRO A 52 -18.87 3.31 0.21
C PRO A 52 -18.94 4.83 0.29
N GLU A 53 -19.44 5.36 1.41
CA GLU A 53 -19.68 6.80 1.64
C GLU A 53 -18.40 7.64 1.73
N ALA A 54 -17.24 7.01 1.95
CA ALA A 54 -15.93 7.65 1.98
C ALA A 54 -15.18 7.40 0.67
N ALA A 55 -15.82 7.66 -0.48
CA ALA A 55 -15.30 7.41 -1.83
C ALA A 55 -14.83 5.98 -2.07
N GLY A 56 -15.55 5.02 -1.47
CA GLY A 56 -15.17 3.62 -1.54
C GLY A 56 -13.74 3.37 -1.06
N ARG A 57 -13.15 4.18 -0.17
CA ARG A 57 -11.77 4.01 0.31
C ARG A 57 -11.62 2.74 1.14
N ILE A 58 -10.39 2.23 1.22
CA ILE A 58 -10.04 1.26 2.27
C ILE A 58 -9.63 2.10 3.48
N LEU A 59 -10.39 2.06 4.57
CA LEU A 59 -10.08 2.82 5.80
C LEU A 59 -9.39 1.96 6.86
N GLU A 60 -9.38 0.64 6.70
CA GLU A 60 -8.65 -0.27 7.57
C GLU A 60 -7.85 -1.27 6.74
N TYR A 61 -6.60 -1.48 7.12
CA TYR A 61 -5.81 -2.65 6.77
C TYR A 61 -4.90 -2.95 7.95
N ASN A 62 -5.33 -3.87 8.81
CA ASN A 62 -4.66 -4.17 10.07
C ASN A 62 -4.03 -5.55 10.02
N LEU A 63 -2.93 -5.72 10.75
CA LEU A 63 -2.34 -7.02 11.04
C LEU A 63 -2.57 -7.33 12.53
N GLY A 64 -3.46 -8.27 12.82
CA GLY A 64 -4.02 -8.43 14.16
C GLY A 64 -4.60 -7.11 14.63
N ASP A 65 -4.12 -6.62 15.77
CA ASP A 65 -4.57 -5.35 16.35
C ASP A 65 -3.72 -4.14 15.92
N VAL A 66 -2.71 -4.33 15.05
CA VAL A 66 -1.83 -3.24 14.62
C VAL A 66 -2.41 -2.55 13.38
N PRO A 67 -2.76 -1.25 13.46
CA PRO A 67 -3.25 -0.52 12.31
C PRO A 67 -2.13 -0.06 11.39
N SER A 68 -2.40 -0.09 10.08
CA SER A 68 -1.51 0.55 9.09
C SER A 68 -2.01 1.92 8.64
N LEU A 69 -3.32 2.12 8.55
CA LEU A 69 -3.93 3.28 7.91
C LEU A 69 -4.35 4.33 8.94
N TRP A 70 -4.04 5.59 8.64
CA TRP A 70 -4.57 6.74 9.36
C TRP A 70 -5.97 7.07 8.83
N VAL A 71 -6.92 7.32 9.73
CA VAL A 71 -8.29 7.73 9.40
C VAL A 71 -8.56 9.08 10.06
N ASN A 72 -9.20 9.99 9.34
CA ASN A 72 -9.55 11.30 9.88
C ASN A 72 -10.79 11.21 10.79
N PRO A 73 -10.64 11.35 12.12
CA PRO A 73 -11.77 11.19 13.05
C PRO A 73 -12.87 12.24 12.84
N LYS A 74 -12.54 13.40 12.27
CA LYS A 74 -13.52 14.47 12.01
C LYS A 74 -14.48 14.13 10.87
N LEU A 75 -14.18 13.11 10.06
CA LEU A 75 -14.96 12.74 8.88
C LEU A 75 -15.70 11.41 9.03
N LEU A 76 -15.58 10.73 10.17
CA LEU A 76 -16.36 9.53 10.47
C LEU A 76 -17.87 9.82 10.37
N GLY A 77 -18.59 8.93 9.70
CA GLY A 77 -20.04 9.00 9.49
C GLY A 77 -20.48 10.07 8.47
N LYS A 78 -19.54 10.80 7.86
CA LYS A 78 -19.86 11.81 6.85
C LYS A 78 -19.94 11.20 5.46
N SER A 79 -20.72 11.85 4.62
CA SER A 79 -20.86 11.58 3.20
C SER A 79 -20.96 12.91 2.47
N PHE A 80 -20.47 12.97 1.24
CA PHE A 80 -20.42 14.20 0.46
C PHE A 80 -21.08 14.03 -0.91
N GLY A 81 -21.64 15.11 -1.45
CA GLY A 81 -22.19 15.10 -2.81
C GLY A 81 -21.10 15.04 -3.88
N THR A 82 -21.53 14.96 -5.14
CA THR A 82 -20.67 14.84 -6.33
C THR A 82 -20.21 16.18 -6.92
N SER A 83 -20.56 17.31 -6.31
CA SER A 83 -20.20 18.64 -6.83
C SER A 83 -18.71 18.94 -6.68
N ASP A 84 -18.05 19.31 -7.79
CA ASP A 84 -16.65 19.72 -7.85
C ASP A 84 -16.37 21.16 -7.42
N GLU A 85 -17.40 21.90 -7.00
CA GLU A 85 -17.27 23.25 -6.42
C GLU A 85 -16.72 23.20 -4.99
N VAL A 86 -15.46 22.78 -4.86
CA VAL A 86 -14.77 22.59 -3.57
C VAL A 86 -13.56 23.50 -3.46
N LYS A 87 -13.48 24.28 -2.39
CA LYS A 87 -12.31 25.13 -2.11
C LYS A 87 -11.17 24.35 -1.47
N MET A 88 -9.97 24.93 -1.50
CA MET A 88 -8.79 24.29 -0.92
C MET A 88 -8.91 24.00 0.58
N ASN A 89 -9.55 24.90 1.34
CA ASN A 89 -9.78 24.74 2.78
C ASN A 89 -10.98 23.84 3.12
N GLU A 90 -11.70 23.33 2.12
CA GLU A 90 -12.82 22.42 2.25
C GLU A 90 -12.40 20.97 1.94
N TRP A 91 -11.10 20.68 1.95
CA TRP A 91 -10.59 19.35 1.63
C TRP A 91 -11.15 18.27 2.56
N ARG A 92 -11.76 17.23 1.97
CA ARG A 92 -12.45 16.14 2.66
C ARG A 92 -11.56 14.90 2.78
N ASN A 93 -10.37 15.05 3.36
CA ASN A 93 -9.46 13.92 3.46
C ASN A 93 -9.89 12.91 4.54
N PHE A 94 -10.57 11.84 4.15
CA PHE A 94 -10.98 10.75 5.04
C PHE A 94 -9.82 9.96 5.65
N GLY A 95 -8.60 10.04 5.10
CA GLY A 95 -7.54 9.10 5.42
C GLY A 95 -7.52 7.90 4.48
N GLY A 96 -6.86 6.85 4.93
CA GLY A 96 -6.90 5.52 4.36
C GLY A 96 -6.15 5.37 3.03
N TYR A 97 -6.59 4.36 2.29
CA TYR A 97 -6.16 4.06 0.93
C TYR A 97 -7.06 4.79 -0.08
N ARG A 98 -6.46 5.67 -0.87
CA ARG A 98 -7.15 6.58 -1.80
C ARG A 98 -6.52 6.56 -3.19
N LEU A 99 -7.21 7.22 -4.12
CA LEU A 99 -6.81 7.33 -5.51
C LEU A 99 -6.84 8.79 -5.96
N VAL A 100 -5.96 9.12 -6.90
CA VAL A 100 -5.95 10.40 -7.60
C VAL A 100 -5.73 10.12 -9.09
N PRO A 101 -6.50 10.73 -10.00
CA PRO A 101 -6.27 10.57 -11.43
C PRO A 101 -4.97 11.26 -11.84
N LEU A 102 -4.22 10.64 -12.76
CA LEU A 102 -3.01 11.20 -13.36
C LEU A 102 -3.23 11.50 -14.85
N PRO A 103 -2.61 12.53 -15.45
CA PRO A 103 -1.78 13.54 -14.79
C PRO A 103 -2.59 14.48 -13.89
N ILE A 104 -1.99 14.93 -12.78
CA ILE A 104 -2.67 15.80 -11.82
C ILE A 104 -2.95 17.18 -12.45
N GLU A 105 -2.04 17.64 -13.31
CA GLU A 105 -2.03 18.93 -14.01
C GLU A 105 -3.14 19.08 -15.06
N ASN A 106 -3.85 18.00 -15.37
CA ASN A 106 -4.95 18.01 -16.34
C ASN A 106 -6.33 17.87 -15.67
N SER A 107 -6.42 18.15 -14.37
CA SER A 107 -7.65 17.91 -13.60
C SER A 107 -8.55 19.13 -13.47
N SER A 108 -8.07 20.37 -13.68
CA SER A 108 -8.86 21.59 -13.57
C SER A 108 -8.42 22.64 -14.59
N ILE A 109 -8.95 23.86 -14.48
CA ILE A 109 -8.55 25.02 -15.27
C ILE A 109 -7.90 26.10 -14.39
N ASP A 110 -7.04 26.93 -14.96
CA ASP A 110 -6.48 28.10 -14.29
C ASP A 110 -7.42 29.32 -14.44
N LYS A 111 -6.98 30.47 -13.91
CA LYS A 111 -7.70 31.75 -14.02
C LYS A 111 -7.93 32.23 -15.46
N ASN A 112 -7.21 31.67 -16.43
CA ASN A 112 -7.27 32.01 -17.84
C ASN A 112 -7.99 30.93 -18.67
N GLY A 113 -8.48 29.86 -18.04
CA GLY A 113 -9.14 28.74 -18.71
C GLY A 113 -8.21 27.64 -19.22
N ASN A 114 -6.89 27.71 -18.97
CA ASN A 114 -5.95 26.67 -19.41
C ASN A 114 -5.97 25.48 -18.43
N LYS A 115 -5.68 24.26 -18.89
CA LYS A 115 -5.52 23.10 -17.99
C LYS A 115 -4.52 23.38 -16.87
N SER A 116 -4.88 22.98 -15.66
CA SER A 116 -4.06 23.15 -14.48
C SER A 116 -4.24 22.02 -13.47
N ASN A 117 -3.31 21.96 -12.53
CA ASN A 117 -3.42 21.09 -11.38
C ASN A 117 -4.65 21.45 -10.53
N ARG A 118 -5.11 20.45 -9.78
CA ARG A 118 -6.28 20.58 -8.90
C ARG A 118 -5.97 19.99 -7.54
N TRP A 119 -6.12 20.80 -6.49
CA TRP A 119 -6.15 20.31 -5.11
C TRP A 119 -7.23 21.04 -4.29
N PRO A 120 -8.11 20.35 -3.54
CA PRO A 120 -8.35 18.90 -3.44
C PRO A 120 -8.48 18.13 -4.76
N PRO A 121 -8.30 16.80 -4.77
CA PRO A 121 -8.60 15.97 -5.93
C PRO A 121 -10.05 16.15 -6.44
N PRO A 122 -10.33 15.87 -7.73
CA PRO A 122 -11.69 15.84 -8.26
C PRO A 122 -12.64 14.99 -7.42
N VAL A 123 -13.84 15.49 -7.17
CA VAL A 123 -14.73 15.03 -6.10
C VAL A 123 -15.31 13.66 -6.36
N VAL A 124 -15.69 13.35 -7.61
CA VAL A 124 -16.30 12.06 -7.94
C VAL A 124 -15.32 10.92 -7.76
N ILE A 125 -14.01 11.14 -7.93
CA ILE A 125 -12.98 10.11 -7.64
C ILE A 125 -12.44 10.20 -6.20
N GLY A 126 -12.39 11.41 -5.62
CA GLY A 126 -11.70 11.65 -4.35
C GLY A 126 -12.57 11.48 -3.11
N ASP A 127 -13.83 11.91 -3.18
CA ASP A 127 -14.62 12.28 -2.01
C ASP A 127 -16.08 11.76 -2.03
N ALA A 128 -16.69 11.61 -3.22
CA ALA A 128 -18.09 11.24 -3.36
C ALA A 128 -18.32 9.73 -3.18
N PRO A 129 -19.49 9.29 -2.67
CA PRO A 129 -19.81 7.89 -2.46
C PRO A 129 -19.67 7.01 -3.70
N TYR A 130 -19.16 5.80 -3.49
CA TYR A 130 -19.03 4.78 -4.53
C TYR A 130 -20.12 3.72 -4.39
N GLN A 131 -20.41 3.04 -5.50
CA GLN A 131 -21.17 1.80 -5.46
C GLN A 131 -20.23 0.68 -5.00
N VAL A 132 -20.67 -0.11 -4.02
CA VAL A 132 -19.91 -1.25 -3.51
C VAL A 132 -20.82 -2.47 -3.43
N SER A 133 -20.33 -3.63 -3.84
CA SER A 133 -21.04 -4.90 -3.78
C SER A 133 -20.09 -6.05 -3.45
N VAL A 134 -20.66 -7.21 -3.12
CA VAL A 134 -19.90 -8.47 -2.99
C VAL A 134 -20.03 -9.22 -4.31
N GLY A 135 -18.90 -9.57 -4.91
CA GLY A 135 -18.82 -10.32 -6.15
C GLY A 135 -18.08 -11.65 -5.99
N GLU A 136 -17.76 -12.26 -7.12
CA GLU A 136 -16.91 -13.43 -7.23
C GLU A 136 -16.06 -13.31 -8.50
N ASN A 137 -14.76 -13.61 -8.40
CA ASN A 137 -13.86 -13.58 -9.55
C ASN A 137 -13.89 -14.91 -10.34
N SER A 138 -13.16 -14.96 -11.46
CA SER A 138 -13.08 -16.15 -12.32
C SER A 138 -12.50 -17.40 -11.65
N GLU A 139 -11.85 -17.26 -10.49
CA GLU A 139 -11.28 -18.36 -9.70
C GLU A 139 -12.21 -18.80 -8.56
N GLY A 140 -13.44 -18.26 -8.48
CA GLY A 140 -14.40 -18.55 -7.42
C GLY A 140 -14.06 -17.89 -6.08
N LYS A 141 -13.18 -16.87 -6.06
CA LYS A 141 -12.87 -16.10 -4.85
C LYS A 141 -13.91 -15.00 -4.70
N LYS A 142 -14.50 -14.89 -3.51
CA LYS A 142 -15.39 -13.77 -3.17
C LYS A 142 -14.60 -12.46 -3.15
N THR A 143 -15.18 -11.43 -3.75
CA THR A 143 -14.54 -10.12 -3.90
C THR A 143 -15.40 -9.01 -3.29
N ILE A 144 -14.76 -7.91 -2.88
CA ILE A 144 -15.43 -6.62 -2.72
C ILE A 144 -15.23 -5.86 -4.03
N GLU A 145 -16.33 -5.56 -4.71
CA GLU A 145 -16.38 -4.81 -5.96
C GLU A 145 -16.75 -3.37 -5.66
N VAL A 146 -16.05 -2.43 -6.26
CA VAL A 146 -16.16 -0.99 -5.99
C VAL A 146 -16.18 -0.24 -7.31
N GLN A 147 -17.09 0.71 -7.49
CA GLN A 147 -17.17 1.55 -8.69
C GLN A 147 -17.52 2.99 -8.35
N SER A 148 -16.78 3.94 -8.91
CA SER A 148 -17.05 5.36 -8.80
C SER A 148 -18.22 5.80 -9.69
N GLY A 149 -18.69 7.03 -9.47
CA GLY A 149 -19.41 7.76 -10.51
C GLY A 149 -18.51 8.08 -11.72
N VAL A 150 -19.07 8.78 -12.71
CA VAL A 150 -18.28 9.34 -13.82
C VAL A 150 -17.70 10.68 -13.38
N GLN A 151 -16.39 10.80 -13.42
CA GLN A 151 -15.71 12.08 -13.21
C GLN A 151 -15.53 12.77 -14.56
N GLU A 152 -16.15 13.94 -14.67
CA GLU A 152 -15.95 14.87 -15.78
C GLU A 152 -14.73 15.75 -15.49
N LEU A 153 -13.82 15.89 -16.46
CA LEU A 153 -12.64 16.76 -16.37
C LEU A 153 -12.55 17.67 -17.62
N PRO A 154 -11.94 18.86 -17.49
CA PRO A 154 -11.43 19.46 -16.24
C PRO A 154 -12.56 19.92 -15.29
N VAL A 155 -12.27 20.03 -14.00
CA VAL A 155 -13.24 20.52 -13.00
C VAL A 155 -13.12 22.04 -12.76
N PRO A 156 -14.15 22.70 -12.19
CA PRO A 156 -14.10 24.13 -11.86
C PRO A 156 -12.96 24.52 -10.90
N PHE A 157 -12.47 25.74 -11.06
CA PHE A 157 -11.41 26.34 -10.22
C PHE A 157 -11.94 27.48 -9.38
N TYR A 158 -11.64 27.49 -8.09
CA TYR A 158 -12.02 28.57 -7.19
C TYR A 158 -11.03 29.74 -7.26
N TYR A 159 -11.45 30.86 -7.84
CA TYR A 159 -10.64 32.07 -7.88
C TYR A 159 -10.84 32.93 -6.64
N GLY A 160 -10.00 32.69 -5.63
CA GLY A 160 -10.13 33.30 -4.29
C GLY A 160 -10.14 34.83 -4.26
N LYS A 161 -9.54 35.53 -5.23
CA LYS A 161 -9.55 37.00 -5.30
C LYS A 161 -10.95 37.56 -5.57
N GLU A 162 -11.73 36.88 -6.39
CA GLU A 162 -13.11 37.27 -6.75
C GLU A 162 -14.17 36.44 -6.03
N LYS A 163 -13.74 35.48 -5.21
CA LYS A 163 -14.61 34.59 -4.42
C LYS A 163 -15.64 33.82 -5.28
N LYS A 164 -15.29 33.45 -6.50
CA LYS A 164 -16.17 32.73 -7.44
C LYS A 164 -15.48 31.50 -8.05
N PHE A 165 -16.27 30.56 -8.54
CA PHE A 165 -15.77 29.48 -9.38
C PHE A 165 -15.67 29.94 -10.84
N LEU A 166 -14.59 29.51 -11.50
CA LEU A 166 -14.43 29.56 -12.94
C LEU A 166 -14.68 28.16 -13.48
N TYR A 167 -15.46 28.08 -14.55
CA TYR A 167 -15.89 26.82 -15.15
C TYR A 167 -15.17 26.62 -16.48
N PRO A 168 -14.87 25.37 -16.85
CA PRO A 168 -14.34 25.06 -18.16
C PRO A 168 -15.39 25.29 -19.24
N ASP A 169 -14.95 25.68 -20.43
CA ASP A 169 -15.86 25.88 -21.57
C ASP A 169 -16.39 24.56 -22.14
N LYS A 170 -15.69 23.44 -21.89
CA LYS A 170 -16.09 22.09 -22.29
C LYS A 170 -15.51 21.04 -21.33
N ILE A 171 -16.21 19.91 -21.22
CA ILE A 171 -15.68 18.68 -20.66
C ILE A 171 -14.90 17.96 -21.76
N GLU A 172 -13.69 17.52 -21.45
CA GLU A 172 -12.79 16.87 -22.41
C GLU A 172 -12.59 15.38 -22.10
N GLU A 173 -12.78 14.98 -20.85
CA GLU A 173 -12.45 13.64 -20.39
C GLU A 173 -13.55 13.20 -19.42
N GLU A 174 -14.05 11.98 -19.61
CA GLU A 174 -15.00 11.35 -18.70
C GLU A 174 -14.43 10.00 -18.30
N ILE A 175 -14.07 9.87 -17.03
CA ILE A 175 -13.41 8.67 -16.51
C ILE A 175 -14.22 8.04 -15.39
N GLN A 176 -14.20 6.70 -15.35
CA GLN A 176 -14.78 5.92 -14.27
C GLN A 176 -13.74 4.97 -13.72
N TYR A 177 -13.66 4.93 -12.39
CA TYR A 177 -12.79 4.04 -11.66
C TYR A 177 -13.58 2.85 -11.12
N ALA A 178 -12.96 1.68 -11.14
CA ALA A 178 -13.44 0.50 -10.45
C ALA A 178 -12.27 -0.24 -9.77
N ARG A 179 -12.59 -1.01 -8.72
CA ARG A 179 -11.68 -2.06 -8.23
C ARG A 179 -12.42 -3.30 -7.77
N SER A 180 -11.73 -4.42 -7.92
CA SER A 180 -12.06 -5.67 -7.24
C SER A 180 -10.95 -5.99 -6.25
N LEU A 181 -11.30 -6.49 -5.07
CA LEU A 181 -10.32 -7.01 -4.12
C LEU A 181 -10.79 -8.28 -3.42
N TYR A 182 -9.83 -9.14 -3.07
CA TYR A 182 -10.09 -10.31 -2.22
C TYR A 182 -8.91 -10.60 -1.29
N ILE A 183 -9.19 -11.37 -0.25
CA ILE A 183 -8.19 -11.90 0.69
C ILE A 183 -8.24 -13.41 0.68
N GLU A 184 -7.14 -14.05 1.10
CA GLU A 184 -7.08 -15.50 1.27
C GLU A 184 -7.20 -15.89 2.74
N PRO A 185 -7.80 -17.05 3.09
CA PRO A 185 -8.02 -17.41 4.50
C PRO A 185 -6.75 -17.50 5.35
N ASN A 186 -5.67 -18.06 4.79
CA ASN A 186 -4.44 -18.42 5.50
C ASN A 186 -3.27 -17.46 5.18
N SER A 187 -3.58 -16.19 4.91
CA SER A 187 -2.59 -15.22 4.44
C SER A 187 -2.93 -13.80 4.89
N SER A 188 -1.93 -12.92 4.99
CA SER A 188 -2.12 -11.48 5.12
C SER A 188 -2.27 -10.77 3.77
N LEU A 189 -2.19 -11.50 2.67
CA LEU A 189 -2.21 -10.91 1.33
C LEU A 189 -3.61 -10.42 0.95
N VAL A 190 -3.64 -9.23 0.38
CA VAL A 190 -4.82 -8.64 -0.27
C VAL A 190 -4.49 -8.49 -1.74
N TYR A 191 -5.33 -9.02 -2.62
CA TYR A 191 -5.17 -8.90 -4.06
C TYR A 191 -6.15 -7.85 -4.56
N ILE A 192 -5.67 -6.87 -5.31
CA ILE A 192 -6.45 -5.74 -5.77
C ILE A 192 -6.22 -5.53 -7.28
N ASN A 193 -7.30 -5.40 -8.03
CA ASN A 193 -7.26 -4.95 -9.41
C ASN A 193 -7.85 -3.54 -9.48
N HIS A 194 -7.09 -2.60 -10.03
CA HIS A 194 -7.52 -1.22 -10.29
C HIS A 194 -7.86 -1.05 -11.74
N THR A 195 -9.08 -0.65 -12.06
CA THR A 195 -9.52 -0.40 -13.43
C THR A 195 -9.88 1.06 -13.59
N LEU A 196 -9.29 1.73 -14.58
CA LEU A 196 -9.74 3.04 -15.04
C LEU A 196 -10.25 2.90 -16.47
N LYS A 197 -11.47 3.36 -16.69
CA LYS A 197 -12.16 3.32 -17.97
C LYS A 197 -12.40 4.72 -18.49
N ASN A 198 -12.12 4.92 -19.78
CA ASN A 198 -12.61 6.07 -20.52
C ASN A 198 -14.09 5.81 -20.88
N VAL A 199 -15.00 6.57 -20.29
CA VAL A 199 -16.44 6.46 -20.58
C VAL A 199 -16.93 7.56 -21.50
N GLY A 200 -16.08 8.53 -21.85
CA GLY A 200 -16.36 9.58 -22.80
C GLY A 200 -16.09 9.16 -24.25
N GLU A 201 -16.25 10.11 -25.16
CA GLU A 201 -16.11 9.90 -26.60
C GLU A 201 -14.69 10.16 -27.12
N GLU A 202 -13.94 11.05 -26.45
CA GLU A 202 -12.61 11.46 -26.88
C GLU A 202 -11.52 10.47 -26.47
N THR A 203 -10.43 10.42 -27.22
CA THR A 203 -9.23 9.66 -26.79
C THR A 203 -8.53 10.43 -25.67
N ILE A 204 -8.28 9.76 -24.54
CA ILE A 204 -7.65 10.35 -23.36
C ILE A 204 -6.32 9.68 -23.06
N LYS A 205 -5.51 10.32 -22.21
CA LYS A 205 -4.28 9.74 -21.66
C LYS A 205 -4.27 9.83 -20.15
N LYS A 206 -4.37 8.68 -19.48
CA LYS A 206 -4.60 8.61 -18.02
C LYS A 206 -3.85 7.51 -17.31
N GLY A 207 -3.55 7.77 -16.04
CA GLY A 207 -3.08 6.79 -15.07
C GLY A 207 -3.74 7.02 -13.71
N LEU A 208 -3.26 6.29 -12.71
CA LEU A 208 -3.73 6.40 -11.32
C LEU A 208 -2.52 6.60 -10.40
N MET A 209 -2.69 7.48 -9.42
CA MET A 209 -1.87 7.49 -8.23
C MET A 209 -2.64 6.82 -7.10
N ILE A 210 -2.04 5.77 -6.56
CA ILE A 210 -2.56 4.91 -5.51
C ILE A 210 -1.82 5.24 -4.21
N SER A 211 -2.51 5.86 -3.26
CA SER A 211 -1.90 6.34 -2.01
C SER A 211 -2.46 5.61 -0.80
N SER A 212 -1.59 5.20 0.14
CA SER A 212 -1.98 4.79 1.49
C SER A 212 -1.48 5.83 2.48
N GLN A 213 -2.39 6.44 3.22
CA GLN A 213 -2.06 7.35 4.31
C GLN A 213 -1.95 6.55 5.61
N HIS A 214 -0.75 6.45 6.15
CA HIS A 214 -0.43 5.59 7.27
C HIS A 214 -0.47 6.29 8.62
N VAL A 215 -0.66 5.52 9.69
CA VAL A 215 -0.47 6.00 11.07
C VAL A 215 0.96 6.54 11.21
N SER A 216 1.15 7.60 12.00
CA SER A 216 2.48 8.21 12.16
C SER A 216 2.76 8.75 13.57
N TRP A 217 1.99 8.27 14.54
CA TRP A 217 2.03 8.67 15.96
C TRP A 217 1.60 7.48 16.79
N SER A 218 2.27 7.21 17.91
CA SER A 218 1.70 6.31 18.93
C SER A 218 0.64 7.01 19.77
N ASP A 219 0.85 8.30 20.02
CA ASP A 219 -0.07 9.22 20.67
C ASP A 219 0.04 10.57 19.98
N SER A 220 -1.10 11.20 19.69
CA SER A 220 -1.22 12.56 19.14
C SER A 220 -0.43 13.65 19.89
N LYS A 221 0.01 13.39 21.12
CA LYS A 221 0.82 14.31 21.94
C LYS A 221 2.32 14.08 21.83
N LEU A 222 2.74 12.94 21.27
CA LEU A 222 4.14 12.59 21.12
C LEU A 222 4.65 13.05 19.75
N GLN A 223 5.95 13.40 19.71
CA GLN A 223 6.65 13.67 18.45
C GLN A 223 7.58 12.48 18.14
N ASP A 224 6.99 11.31 17.94
CA ASP A 224 7.67 10.03 17.78
C ASP A 224 7.66 9.49 16.32
N GLY A 225 7.51 10.38 15.34
CA GLY A 225 7.44 10.09 13.90
C GLY A 225 8.58 9.23 13.35
N HIS A 226 9.75 9.24 13.98
CA HIS A 226 10.88 8.37 13.64
C HIS A 226 10.57 6.87 13.78
N ASN A 227 9.55 6.52 14.55
CA ASN A 227 9.05 5.15 14.68
C ASN A 227 8.18 4.70 13.49
N PHE A 228 7.88 5.59 12.55
CA PHE A 228 6.99 5.37 11.43
C PHE A 228 7.73 5.70 10.15
N SER A 229 8.09 4.67 9.39
CA SER A 229 9.02 4.81 8.28
C SER A 229 8.50 4.12 7.04
N ALA A 230 8.89 4.62 5.88
CA ALA A 230 8.69 3.96 4.61
C ALA A 230 10.03 3.65 3.94
N PHE A 231 10.12 2.47 3.33
CA PHE A 231 11.27 1.94 2.63
C PHE A 231 10.95 1.79 1.14
N ILE A 232 11.87 2.26 0.30
CA ILE A 232 11.74 2.20 -1.15
C ILE A 232 13.03 1.66 -1.78
N PRO A 233 12.93 0.66 -2.68
CA PRO A 233 14.05 0.17 -3.47
C PRO A 233 14.64 1.27 -4.36
N PHE A 234 15.96 1.32 -4.39
CA PHE A 234 16.76 2.30 -5.09
C PHE A 234 17.73 1.61 -6.05
N SER A 235 18.07 2.30 -7.15
CA SER A 235 19.18 1.93 -8.03
C SER A 235 19.82 3.20 -8.54
N GLU A 236 21.15 3.24 -8.59
CA GLU A 236 21.86 4.40 -9.10
C GLU A 236 21.66 4.62 -10.61
N ASP A 237 21.32 3.56 -11.33
CA ASP A 237 21.13 3.50 -12.77
C ASP A 237 19.79 4.10 -13.23
N LEU A 238 18.82 4.22 -12.32
CA LEU A 238 17.51 4.78 -12.62
C LEU A 238 17.52 6.27 -12.28
N LYS A 239 17.32 7.12 -13.30
CA LYS A 239 17.33 8.57 -13.18
C LYS A 239 15.97 9.15 -13.55
N LEU A 240 15.56 10.17 -12.80
CA LEU A 240 14.45 11.05 -13.12
C LEU A 240 14.71 11.80 -14.43
N PRO A 241 13.69 12.40 -15.06
CA PRO A 241 13.86 13.28 -16.22
C PRO A 241 14.83 14.45 -15.99
N SER A 242 15.04 14.86 -14.73
CA SER A 242 16.02 15.87 -14.33
C SER A 242 17.48 15.39 -14.42
N GLY A 243 17.72 14.07 -14.56
CA GLY A 243 19.03 13.43 -14.46
C GLY A 243 19.43 13.01 -13.04
N GLU A 244 18.68 13.45 -12.03
CA GLU A 244 18.88 13.07 -10.62
C GLU A 244 18.27 11.70 -10.31
N GLN A 245 18.72 11.03 -9.23
CA GLN A 245 18.16 9.72 -8.85
C GLN A 245 16.83 9.84 -8.11
N PHE A 246 16.67 10.92 -7.34
CA PHE A 246 15.46 11.23 -6.59
C PHE A 246 15.30 12.74 -6.47
N GLU A 247 14.10 13.17 -6.10
CA GLU A 247 13.77 14.57 -5.83
C GLU A 247 13.05 14.66 -4.48
N ILE A 248 13.43 15.65 -3.67
CA ILE A 248 12.65 16.06 -2.50
C ILE A 248 11.83 17.29 -2.91
N SER A 249 10.51 17.19 -2.84
CA SER A 249 9.59 18.18 -3.42
C SER A 249 9.46 19.49 -2.62
N ALA A 250 10.30 19.69 -1.59
CA ALA A 250 10.31 20.89 -0.77
C ALA A 250 11.70 21.54 -0.65
N THR A 251 11.68 22.86 -0.66
CA THR A 251 12.84 23.72 -0.37
C THR A 251 12.87 24.10 1.12
N PRO A 252 14.04 24.52 1.66
CA PRO A 252 14.14 25.04 3.03
C PRO A 252 13.16 26.19 3.31
N GLN A 253 12.92 27.05 2.33
CA GLN A 253 11.99 28.17 2.46
C GLN A 253 10.53 27.72 2.51
N GLN A 254 10.15 26.68 1.75
CA GLN A 254 8.81 26.10 1.82
C GLN A 254 8.57 25.44 3.19
N ARG A 255 9.53 24.66 3.70
CA ARG A 255 9.44 24.06 5.06
C ARG A 255 9.34 25.13 6.15
N TRP A 256 10.17 26.18 6.08
CA TRP A 256 10.08 27.33 6.98
C TRP A 256 8.68 27.96 6.97
N ASN A 257 8.16 28.27 5.78
CA ASN A 257 6.83 28.87 5.64
C ASN A 257 5.72 27.95 6.15
N TYR A 258 5.85 26.64 5.94
CA TYR A 258 4.91 25.65 6.43
C TYR A 258 4.87 25.65 7.96
N ILE A 259 6.03 25.59 8.62
CA ILE A 259 6.14 25.59 10.08
C ILE A 259 5.57 26.89 10.66
N ASP A 260 5.99 28.05 10.16
CA ASP A 260 5.54 29.36 10.67
C ASP A 260 4.01 29.55 10.57
N ARG A 261 3.41 29.01 9.52
CA ARG A 261 1.96 29.15 9.27
C ARG A 261 1.13 28.12 10.01
N ASN A 262 1.60 26.87 10.11
CA ASN A 262 0.75 25.75 10.51
C ASN A 262 1.14 25.08 11.83
N ARG A 263 2.36 25.34 12.34
CA ARG A 263 2.88 24.69 13.55
C ARG A 263 3.06 25.66 14.69
N PHE A 264 4.04 26.55 14.56
CA PHE A 264 4.39 27.55 15.55
C PHE A 264 5.23 28.64 14.89
N LYS A 265 5.23 29.83 15.50
CA LYS A 265 6.01 30.96 14.99
C LYS A 265 7.50 30.71 15.12
N ILE A 266 8.21 30.99 14.04
CA ILE A 266 9.67 30.90 13.95
C ILE A 266 10.24 32.24 13.48
N ASP A 267 11.50 32.49 13.84
CA ASP A 267 12.15 33.79 13.69
C ASP A 267 13.48 33.62 12.95
N LYS A 268 13.64 34.30 11.81
CA LYS A 268 14.86 34.26 11.00
C LYS A 268 16.03 34.99 11.66
N ASN A 269 15.82 35.76 12.72
CA ASN A 269 16.90 36.36 13.50
C ASN A 269 17.36 35.46 14.65
N ASN A 270 16.62 34.37 14.93
CA ASN A 270 17.01 33.40 15.95
C ASN A 270 17.87 32.29 15.30
N PRO A 271 19.17 32.18 15.64
CA PRO A 271 20.07 31.20 15.03
C PRO A 271 19.66 29.74 15.31
N GLU A 272 19.04 29.46 16.46
CA GLU A 272 18.56 28.11 16.78
C GLU A 272 17.37 27.71 15.90
N HIS A 273 16.48 28.66 15.58
CA HIS A 273 15.38 28.43 14.64
C HIS A 273 15.91 28.14 13.24
N ILE A 274 16.87 28.93 12.75
CA ILE A 274 17.50 28.70 11.44
C ILE A 274 18.12 27.30 11.39
N LYS A 275 18.96 26.97 12.36
CA LYS A 275 19.66 25.68 12.41
C LYS A 275 18.69 24.49 12.37
N LYS A 276 17.59 24.57 13.11
CA LYS A 276 16.64 23.46 13.24
C LYS A 276 15.62 23.37 12.09
N TYR A 277 15.15 24.51 11.58
CA TYR A 277 13.97 24.56 10.71
C TYR A 277 14.20 25.11 9.30
N PHE A 278 15.34 25.77 9.03
CA PHE A 278 15.70 26.23 7.68
C PHE A 278 16.52 25.17 6.93
N ASN A 279 15.92 24.00 6.75
CA ASN A 279 16.45 22.89 5.94
C ASN A 279 15.25 22.14 5.33
N ILE A 280 15.49 21.07 4.57
CA ILE A 280 14.44 20.30 3.89
C ILE A 280 13.79 19.20 4.73
N GLY A 281 14.18 19.04 5.99
CA GLY A 281 13.82 17.91 6.86
C GLY A 281 15.03 17.01 7.15
N ASP A 282 15.01 16.31 8.28
CA ASP A 282 16.05 15.34 8.71
C ASP A 282 15.57 13.88 8.64
N ASN A 283 14.37 13.71 8.08
CA ASN A 283 13.66 12.45 7.97
C ASN A 283 14.01 11.66 6.71
N TRP A 284 14.66 12.31 5.74
CA TRP A 284 15.23 11.69 4.54
C TRP A 284 16.55 11.00 4.92
N LYS A 285 16.50 9.72 5.32
CA LYS A 285 17.71 9.00 5.80
C LYS A 285 18.66 8.61 4.68
N GLY A 286 18.20 8.67 3.43
CA GLY A 286 18.94 8.20 2.28
C GLY A 286 19.03 6.68 2.26
N GLU A 287 20.12 6.16 1.70
CA GLU A 287 20.36 4.73 1.60
C GLU A 287 20.79 4.13 2.96
N VAL A 288 19.89 3.38 3.60
CA VAL A 288 20.12 2.76 4.92
C VAL A 288 20.58 1.30 4.84
N ALA A 289 20.45 0.71 3.66
CA ALA A 289 21.02 -0.58 3.27
C ALA A 289 21.24 -0.58 1.75
N PRO A 290 22.13 -1.42 1.20
CA PRO A 290 22.40 -1.45 -0.24
C PRO A 290 21.12 -1.54 -1.08
N GLY A 291 20.85 -0.51 -1.88
CA GLY A 291 19.68 -0.37 -2.74
C GLY A 291 18.37 -0.07 -2.01
N ILE A 292 18.39 0.40 -0.76
CA ILE A 292 17.17 0.70 0.03
C ILE A 292 17.24 2.10 0.64
N TYR A 293 16.29 2.95 0.27
CA TYR A 293 16.09 4.26 0.87
C TYR A 293 15.06 4.19 2.01
N GLU A 294 15.29 4.98 3.05
CA GLU A 294 14.34 5.16 4.17
C GLU A 294 13.90 6.61 4.31
N VAL A 295 12.60 6.78 4.55
CA VAL A 295 11.98 8.05 4.93
C VAL A 295 11.21 7.84 6.23
N GLU A 296 11.59 8.58 7.26
CA GLU A 296 10.82 8.67 8.51
C GLU A 296 9.69 9.71 8.39
N TYR A 297 8.64 9.58 9.19
CA TYR A 297 7.65 10.64 9.30
C TYR A 297 8.20 11.83 10.08
N GLU A 298 8.03 13.04 9.53
CA GLU A 298 8.35 14.29 10.22
C GLU A 298 7.18 15.27 10.26
N TYR A 299 6.77 15.65 11.47
CA TYR A 299 5.65 16.55 11.76
C TYR A 299 5.78 17.93 11.13
N ASN A 300 7.01 18.42 10.99
CA ASN A 300 7.30 19.78 10.54
C ASN A 300 7.49 19.85 9.03
N THR A 301 7.09 18.81 8.31
CA THR A 301 7.34 18.64 6.89
C THR A 301 6.02 18.47 6.13
N MET A 302 5.97 19.09 4.95
CA MET A 302 4.91 18.97 3.95
C MET A 302 5.62 18.78 2.60
N ALA A 303 6.09 17.57 2.36
CA ALA A 303 7.03 17.27 1.28
C ALA A 303 7.02 15.79 0.96
N GLY A 304 7.49 15.42 -0.23
CA GLY A 304 7.67 14.04 -0.62
C GLY A 304 9.05 13.76 -1.22
N LEU A 305 9.44 12.49 -1.16
CA LEU A 305 10.53 11.90 -1.91
C LEU A 305 9.94 11.26 -3.18
N HIS A 306 10.36 11.73 -4.35
CA HIS A 306 9.99 11.20 -5.66
C HIS A 306 11.14 10.40 -6.24
N ILE A 307 10.88 9.21 -6.77
CA ILE A 307 11.91 8.29 -7.25
C ILE A 307 11.36 7.29 -8.27
N ILE A 308 12.23 6.72 -9.08
CA ILE A 308 11.95 5.50 -9.84
C ILE A 308 12.43 4.33 -8.99
N SER A 309 11.50 3.53 -8.47
CA SER A 309 11.84 2.38 -7.65
C SER A 309 12.47 1.27 -8.49
N SER A 310 13.57 0.69 -7.98
CA SER A 310 14.31 -0.39 -8.66
C SER A 310 13.66 -1.76 -8.54
N LYS A 311 12.69 -1.91 -7.63
CA LYS A 311 11.91 -3.14 -7.45
C LYS A 311 10.43 -2.79 -7.25
N SER A 312 9.57 -3.77 -7.50
CA SER A 312 8.12 -3.56 -7.51
C SER A 312 7.49 -3.60 -6.12
N TRP A 313 8.12 -2.98 -5.11
CA TRP A 313 7.54 -2.88 -3.78
C TRP A 313 7.86 -1.55 -3.08
N ILE A 314 6.97 -1.14 -2.17
CA ILE A 314 7.17 -0.06 -1.20
C ILE A 314 6.61 -0.51 0.15
N CYS A 315 7.34 -0.26 1.24
CA CYS A 315 7.02 -0.84 2.55
C CYS A 315 6.92 0.23 3.63
N TYR A 316 5.79 0.33 4.31
CA TYR A 316 5.64 1.10 5.54
C TYR A 316 5.88 0.19 6.76
N VAL A 317 6.62 0.70 7.75
CA VAL A 317 6.92 -0.02 8.99
C VAL A 317 6.51 0.83 10.19
N ASN A 318 5.69 0.23 11.05
CA ASN A 318 5.51 0.67 12.42
C ASN A 318 6.59 0.00 13.29
N LYS A 319 7.64 0.74 13.63
CA LYS A 319 8.81 0.27 14.40
C LYS A 319 8.48 0.05 15.88
N ILE A 320 7.38 0.60 16.41
CA ILE A 320 6.96 0.37 17.80
C ILE A 320 6.53 -1.08 17.98
N THR A 321 5.79 -1.59 16.99
CA THR A 321 5.27 -2.95 17.02
C THR A 321 6.06 -3.91 16.15
N ASN A 322 7.10 -3.43 15.47
CA ASN A 322 7.83 -4.11 14.40
C ASN A 322 6.88 -4.82 13.42
N THR A 323 5.99 -4.04 12.81
CA THR A 323 5.05 -4.54 11.81
C THR A 323 5.31 -3.85 10.48
N ALA A 324 5.51 -4.63 9.42
CA ALA A 324 5.60 -4.16 8.05
C ALA A 324 4.25 -4.28 7.34
N PHE A 325 3.93 -3.28 6.53
CA PHE A 325 2.82 -3.28 5.57
C PHE A 325 3.38 -2.90 4.21
N VAL A 326 3.23 -3.80 3.25
CA VAL A 326 3.86 -3.71 1.95
C VAL A 326 2.83 -3.59 0.86
N LYS A 327 3.18 -2.79 -0.13
CA LYS A 327 2.57 -2.71 -1.44
C LYS A 327 3.50 -3.37 -2.45
N ILE A 328 3.02 -4.41 -3.15
CA ILE A 328 3.70 -5.12 -4.24
C ILE A 328 2.95 -4.82 -5.52
N MET A 329 3.67 -4.35 -6.53
CA MET A 329 3.11 -3.68 -7.71
C MET A 329 3.61 -4.32 -9.00
N GLU A 330 3.07 -3.89 -10.14
CA GLU A 330 3.66 -4.22 -11.43
C GLU A 330 5.06 -3.58 -11.55
N PRO A 331 6.05 -4.26 -12.18
CA PRO A 331 7.38 -3.70 -12.39
C PRO A 331 7.36 -2.36 -13.14
N TYR A 332 8.32 -1.50 -12.80
CA TYR A 332 8.61 -0.32 -13.60
C TYR A 332 9.00 -0.75 -15.02
N ASP A 333 8.42 -0.08 -16.01
CA ASP A 333 8.70 -0.32 -17.42
C ASP A 333 9.19 0.99 -18.06
N ALA A 334 10.51 1.08 -18.28
CA ALA A 334 11.14 2.27 -18.85
C ALA A 334 10.66 2.61 -20.27
N ALA A 335 9.99 1.69 -20.96
CA ALA A 335 9.38 1.95 -22.27
C ALA A 335 8.02 2.65 -22.17
N LYS A 336 7.41 2.72 -20.98
CA LYS A 336 6.13 3.39 -20.74
C LYS A 336 6.34 4.79 -20.19
N GLU A 337 5.33 5.62 -20.39
CA GLU A 337 5.30 6.97 -19.84
C GLU A 337 4.68 6.98 -18.45
N TYR A 338 5.24 7.78 -17.56
CA TYR A 338 4.75 7.98 -16.20
C TYR A 338 4.62 9.48 -15.91
N ASP A 339 3.66 9.83 -15.06
CA ASP A 339 3.48 11.20 -14.59
C ASP A 339 4.74 11.70 -13.86
N HIS A 340 5.36 12.75 -14.39
CA HIS A 340 6.68 13.28 -13.98
C HIS A 340 7.84 12.26 -14.06
N GLY A 341 7.66 11.16 -14.80
CA GLY A 341 8.67 10.11 -14.94
C GLY A 341 8.89 9.25 -13.69
N ILE A 342 7.98 9.28 -12.70
CA ILE A 342 8.12 8.53 -11.45
C ILE A 342 7.03 7.47 -11.29
N ASN A 343 7.38 6.35 -10.66
CA ASN A 343 6.41 5.29 -10.34
C ASN A 343 6.11 5.17 -8.84
N MET A 344 6.91 5.78 -7.97
CA MET A 344 6.70 5.72 -6.53
C MET A 344 7.13 7.01 -5.83
N ALA A 345 6.44 7.32 -4.75
CA ALA A 345 6.77 8.43 -3.86
C ALA A 345 6.43 8.12 -2.40
N ILE A 346 7.11 8.80 -1.50
CA ILE A 346 6.76 8.85 -0.08
C ILE A 346 6.46 10.29 0.28
N PHE A 347 5.28 10.59 0.81
CA PHE A 347 4.88 11.95 1.14
C PHE A 347 4.63 12.11 2.64
N CYS A 348 5.28 13.07 3.29
CA CYS A 348 4.99 13.44 4.67
C CYS A 348 3.99 14.60 4.68
N SER A 349 2.79 14.35 5.19
CA SER A 349 1.80 15.39 5.43
C SER A 349 1.73 15.73 6.90
N GLY A 350 1.94 17.00 7.22
CA GLY A 350 1.64 17.52 8.54
C GLY A 350 0.21 18.08 8.70
N LEU A 351 -0.69 17.96 7.70
CA LEU A 351 -2.07 18.42 7.87
C LEU A 351 -2.88 17.50 8.80
N GLU A 352 -3.99 18.01 9.33
CA GLU A 352 -4.81 17.32 10.33
C GLU A 352 -3.99 16.86 11.54
N THR A 353 -4.05 15.56 11.86
CA THR A 353 -3.18 14.96 12.87
C THR A 353 -1.94 14.34 12.25
N GLY A 354 -1.61 14.57 10.98
CA GLY A 354 -0.37 14.14 10.36
C GLY A 354 -0.26 12.65 10.00
N TYR A 355 0.27 12.35 8.82
CA TYR A 355 0.44 10.99 8.30
C TYR A 355 1.57 10.93 7.26
N ILE A 356 2.15 9.74 7.07
CA ILE A 356 3.06 9.39 5.96
C ILE A 356 2.28 8.66 4.86
N GLU A 357 2.44 9.08 3.61
CA GLU A 357 1.83 8.45 2.45
C GLU A 357 2.84 7.57 1.71
N THR A 358 2.44 6.36 1.34
CA THR A 358 3.12 5.55 0.32
C THR A 358 2.33 5.64 -0.97
N GLU A 359 2.91 6.25 -2.00
CA GLU A 359 2.25 6.54 -3.26
C GLU A 359 2.86 5.71 -4.40
N VAL A 360 2.00 5.10 -5.21
CA VAL A 360 2.39 4.36 -6.42
C VAL A 360 1.69 4.99 -7.61
N LYS A 361 2.43 5.27 -8.67
CA LYS A 361 1.90 5.82 -9.91
C LYS A 361 1.94 4.76 -11.01
N THR A 362 0.80 4.50 -11.62
CA THR A 362 0.73 3.62 -12.80
C THR A 362 1.37 4.33 -14.00
N PRO A 363 1.69 3.58 -15.07
CA PRO A 363 1.89 4.18 -16.38
C PRO A 363 0.69 5.05 -16.80
N LEU A 364 0.93 5.97 -17.73
CA LEU A 364 -0.10 6.69 -18.46
C LEU A 364 -0.50 5.87 -19.70
N TYR A 365 -1.77 5.51 -19.78
CA TYR A 365 -2.35 4.74 -20.88
C TYR A 365 -3.13 5.67 -21.80
N THR A 366 -2.92 5.54 -23.11
CA THR A 366 -3.79 6.16 -24.12
C THR A 366 -5.01 5.27 -24.29
N LEU A 367 -6.19 5.80 -24.04
CA LEU A 367 -7.47 5.07 -24.04
C LEU A 367 -8.44 5.72 -25.02
N GLN A 368 -8.89 4.95 -26.01
CA GLN A 368 -10.02 5.33 -26.85
C GLN A 368 -11.33 5.27 -26.04
N SER A 369 -12.42 5.78 -26.62
CA SER A 369 -13.75 5.66 -26.02
C SER A 369 -14.05 4.22 -25.62
N LYS A 370 -14.54 4.01 -24.39
CA LYS A 370 -14.90 2.72 -23.77
C LYS A 370 -13.73 1.80 -23.46
N GLU A 371 -12.50 2.15 -23.82
CA GLU A 371 -11.31 1.38 -23.42
C GLU A 371 -11.01 1.58 -21.92
N SER A 372 -10.29 0.61 -21.38
CA SER A 372 -9.85 0.61 -19.98
C SER A 372 -8.51 -0.10 -19.86
N PHE A 373 -7.76 0.22 -18.81
CA PHE A 373 -6.66 -0.62 -18.36
C PHE A 373 -6.98 -1.19 -16.97
N THR A 374 -6.33 -2.30 -16.62
CA THR A 374 -6.32 -2.85 -15.27
C THR A 374 -4.88 -2.92 -14.77
N TYR A 375 -4.65 -2.42 -13.56
CA TYR A 375 -3.36 -2.45 -12.87
C TYR A 375 -3.46 -3.33 -11.62
N LYS A 376 -2.52 -4.25 -11.44
CA LYS A 376 -2.53 -5.20 -10.33
C LYS A 376 -1.70 -4.71 -9.15
N GLU A 377 -2.29 -4.78 -7.96
CA GLU A 377 -1.63 -4.54 -6.69
C GLU A 377 -1.84 -5.75 -5.76
N ILE A 378 -0.81 -6.07 -4.98
CA ILE A 378 -0.91 -6.98 -3.85
C ILE A 378 -0.43 -6.24 -2.61
N GLN A 379 -1.23 -6.25 -1.54
CA GLN A 379 -0.77 -5.78 -0.23
C GLN A 379 -0.42 -6.98 0.65
N GLY A 380 0.58 -6.83 1.52
CA GLY A 380 0.97 -7.85 2.50
C GLY A 380 1.34 -7.21 3.84
N ALA A 381 1.17 -7.95 4.93
CA ALA A 381 1.53 -7.45 6.25
C ALA A 381 2.16 -8.56 7.10
N ALA A 382 3.25 -8.26 7.79
CA ALA A 382 3.92 -9.25 8.62
C ALA A 382 4.60 -8.61 9.84
N LYS A 383 4.69 -9.37 10.93
CA LYS A 383 5.64 -9.10 12.00
C LYS A 383 7.06 -9.32 11.50
N ILE A 384 7.95 -8.41 11.86
CA ILE A 384 9.37 -8.47 11.53
C ILE A 384 10.22 -8.36 12.80
N GLU A 385 11.48 -8.80 12.77
CA GLU A 385 12.37 -8.65 13.92
C GLU A 385 12.85 -7.20 14.08
N THR A 386 13.25 -6.60 12.97
CA THR A 386 13.88 -5.28 12.91
C THR A 386 13.70 -4.65 11.53
N SER A 387 14.00 -3.36 11.43
CA SER A 387 14.26 -2.66 10.16
C SER A 387 15.77 -2.39 10.02
N PRO A 388 16.31 -2.07 8.83
CA PRO A 388 15.62 -1.79 7.56
C PRO A 388 15.01 -3.04 6.89
N VAL A 389 14.05 -2.81 6.00
CA VAL A 389 13.53 -3.86 5.08
C VAL A 389 14.47 -3.96 3.89
N LEU A 390 15.04 -5.15 3.66
CA LEU A 390 16.04 -5.40 2.63
C LEU A 390 15.43 -5.90 1.31
N ASP A 391 14.30 -6.59 1.40
CA ASP A 391 13.58 -7.08 0.23
C ASP A 391 12.15 -7.48 0.58
N VAL A 392 11.31 -7.58 -0.45
CA VAL A 392 9.98 -8.17 -0.36
C VAL A 392 9.70 -9.02 -1.59
N ASN A 393 9.05 -10.16 -1.36
CA ASN A 393 8.45 -10.99 -2.40
C ASN A 393 7.05 -11.45 -1.95
N LEU A 394 6.38 -12.29 -2.74
CA LEU A 394 5.04 -12.78 -2.42
C LEU A 394 4.97 -13.67 -1.17
N THR A 395 6.11 -14.16 -0.69
CA THR A 395 6.19 -15.02 0.50
C THR A 395 6.34 -14.19 1.77
N GLY A 396 7.04 -13.06 1.71
CA GLY A 396 7.31 -12.26 2.91
C GLY A 396 8.29 -11.11 2.74
N VAL A 397 8.66 -10.55 3.88
CA VAL A 397 9.59 -9.43 4.08
C VAL A 397 10.92 -9.95 4.60
N ILE A 398 12.03 -9.52 4.00
CA ILE A 398 13.39 -9.91 4.39
C ILE A 398 14.03 -8.74 5.13
N THR A 399 14.47 -8.98 6.37
CA THR A 399 15.14 -7.95 7.21
C THR A 399 16.57 -8.35 7.56
N LYS A 400 16.90 -9.64 7.47
CA LYS A 400 18.26 -10.16 7.39
C LYS A 400 18.31 -11.27 6.35
N LYS A 401 19.09 -11.06 5.28
CA LYS A 401 19.29 -12.02 4.19
C LYS A 401 19.86 -13.35 4.72
N LEU A 402 19.50 -14.44 4.06
CA LEU A 402 20.01 -15.78 4.34
C LEU A 402 21.54 -15.78 4.22
N HIS A 403 22.21 -16.16 5.30
CA HIS A 403 23.67 -16.17 5.39
C HIS A 403 24.15 -17.46 6.04
N PHE A 404 25.23 -18.04 5.52
CA PHE A 404 25.90 -19.18 6.13
C PHE A 404 27.20 -18.76 6.81
N ASN A 405 27.22 -18.84 8.13
CA ASN A 405 28.43 -18.63 8.92
C ASN A 405 29.28 -19.91 8.93
N LYS A 406 30.45 -19.85 8.28
CA LYS A 406 31.36 -21.00 8.13
C LYS A 406 32.02 -21.43 9.44
N GLU A 407 32.24 -20.51 10.37
CA GLU A 407 32.92 -20.79 11.64
C GLU A 407 32.00 -21.55 12.60
N THR A 408 30.76 -21.08 12.73
CA THR A 408 29.74 -21.70 13.60
C THR A 408 28.95 -22.81 12.90
N LYS A 409 29.12 -22.94 11.58
CA LYS A 409 28.33 -23.83 10.70
C LYS A 409 26.82 -23.62 10.88
N SER A 410 26.40 -22.36 10.91
CA SER A 410 25.00 -21.98 11.08
C SER A 410 24.47 -21.18 9.91
N LEU A 411 23.25 -21.48 9.50
CA LEU A 411 22.43 -20.61 8.66
C LEU A 411 21.69 -19.62 9.54
N GLU A 412 21.70 -18.36 9.11
CA GLU A 412 21.07 -17.25 9.79
C GLU A 412 20.23 -16.42 8.81
N GLY A 413 19.15 -15.84 9.31
CA GLY A 413 18.27 -14.94 8.56
C GLY A 413 17.09 -14.49 9.42
N SER A 414 16.40 -13.45 8.98
CA SER A 414 15.25 -12.93 9.70
C SER A 414 14.19 -12.36 8.76
N TYR A 415 12.96 -12.83 8.95
CA TYR A 415 11.88 -12.64 8.00
C TYR A 415 10.53 -12.41 8.70
N GLY A 416 9.67 -11.66 8.02
CA GLY A 416 8.22 -11.73 8.24
C GLY A 416 7.58 -12.49 7.10
N VAL A 417 6.60 -13.35 7.35
CA VAL A 417 5.93 -14.14 6.30
C VAL A 417 4.51 -13.63 6.07
N PHE A 418 4.02 -13.69 4.83
CA PHE A 418 2.64 -13.33 4.51
C PHE A 418 1.69 -14.53 4.53
N ILE A 419 2.22 -15.74 4.42
CA ILE A 419 1.46 -16.98 4.24
C ILE A 419 1.65 -17.86 5.49
N GLU A 420 0.57 -18.42 6.01
CA GLU A 420 0.64 -19.46 7.04
C GLU A 420 1.09 -20.79 6.43
N GLY A 421 2.00 -21.47 7.11
CA GLY A 421 2.48 -22.78 6.70
C GLY A 421 3.73 -23.19 7.47
N GLN A 422 4.52 -24.08 6.88
CA GLN A 422 5.74 -24.60 7.49
C GLN A 422 6.98 -24.02 6.82
N ALA A 423 7.88 -23.42 7.59
CA ALA A 423 9.17 -22.99 7.09
C ALA A 423 10.10 -24.21 6.89
N VAL A 424 10.72 -24.30 5.73
CA VAL A 424 11.59 -25.41 5.34
C VAL A 424 12.84 -24.86 4.63
N LEU A 425 14.01 -25.39 4.97
CA LEU A 425 15.21 -25.20 4.16
C LEU A 425 15.27 -26.27 3.09
N ILE A 426 15.45 -25.87 1.83
CA ILE A 426 15.65 -26.79 0.71
C ILE A 426 17.07 -26.60 0.18
N LEU A 427 17.90 -27.62 0.37
CA LEU A 427 19.29 -27.64 -0.08
C LEU A 427 19.36 -28.30 -1.46
N LYS A 428 19.93 -27.61 -2.44
CA LYS A 428 19.98 -28.04 -3.84
C LYS A 428 21.42 -28.09 -4.36
N ASN A 429 21.67 -29.02 -5.27
CA ASN A 429 22.94 -29.10 -6.00
C ASN A 429 22.96 -28.13 -7.21
N SER A 430 24.05 -28.16 -7.99
CA SER A 430 24.23 -27.31 -9.19
C SER A 430 23.15 -27.50 -10.26
N ASN A 431 22.49 -28.66 -10.28
CA ASN A 431 21.44 -28.98 -11.25
C ASN A 431 20.03 -28.68 -10.70
N GLY A 432 19.93 -28.05 -9.52
CA GLY A 432 18.66 -27.75 -8.85
C GLY A 432 17.99 -28.94 -8.18
N LYS A 433 18.62 -30.13 -8.17
CA LYS A 433 18.09 -31.32 -7.50
C LYS A 433 18.20 -31.14 -5.98
N ILE A 434 17.11 -31.42 -5.27
CA ILE A 434 17.06 -31.43 -3.81
C ILE A 434 18.00 -32.51 -3.28
N VAL A 435 18.94 -32.09 -2.44
CA VAL A 435 19.88 -32.93 -1.70
C VAL A 435 19.31 -33.25 -0.33
N GLU A 436 18.73 -32.24 0.34
CA GLU A 436 18.20 -32.34 1.69
C GLU A 436 17.08 -31.33 1.90
N GLU A 437 16.10 -31.68 2.74
CA GLU A 437 15.11 -30.76 3.28
C GLU A 437 15.21 -30.74 4.80
N VAL A 438 15.23 -29.55 5.40
CA VAL A 438 15.23 -29.38 6.85
C VAL A 438 13.99 -28.60 7.25
N ILE A 439 13.06 -29.29 7.93
CA ILE A 439 11.87 -28.68 8.51
C ILE A 439 12.29 -27.80 9.69
N LEU A 440 11.80 -26.56 9.72
CA LEU A 440 12.11 -25.60 10.78
C LEU A 440 10.94 -25.51 11.76
N GLU A 441 9.97 -24.62 11.49
CA GLU A 441 8.86 -24.32 12.38
C GLU A 441 7.61 -23.92 11.59
N GLU A 442 6.46 -23.92 12.26
CA GLU A 442 5.22 -23.34 11.73
C GLU A 442 5.30 -21.81 11.79
N VAL A 443 4.97 -21.16 10.68
CA VAL A 443 5.07 -19.71 10.48
C VAL A 443 3.73 -19.11 10.08
N ASN A 444 3.53 -17.84 10.42
CA ASN A 444 2.35 -17.08 10.03
C ASN A 444 2.62 -15.57 10.14
N PRO A 445 1.75 -14.71 9.58
CA PRO A 445 1.94 -13.26 9.57
C PRO A 445 2.13 -12.58 10.93
N LEU A 446 1.64 -13.17 12.02
CA LEU A 446 1.71 -12.58 13.36
C LEU A 446 3.00 -12.96 14.11
N LYS A 447 3.89 -13.74 13.51
CA LYS A 447 5.13 -14.19 14.12
C LYS A 447 6.33 -13.92 13.22
N VAL A 448 7.41 -13.51 13.85
CA VAL A 448 8.71 -13.36 13.21
C VAL A 448 9.31 -14.74 12.97
N LEU A 449 9.86 -14.98 11.78
CA LEU A 449 10.68 -16.16 11.48
C LEU A 449 12.16 -15.81 11.66
N GLN A 450 12.75 -16.29 12.75
CA GLN A 450 14.19 -16.13 13.02
C GLN A 450 14.93 -17.42 12.71
N LEU A 451 15.67 -17.43 11.61
CA LEU A 451 16.49 -18.58 11.27
C LEU A 451 17.80 -18.54 12.05
N ARG A 452 18.05 -19.57 12.86
CA ARG A 452 19.35 -19.86 13.49
C ARG A 452 19.58 -21.37 13.52
N GLN A 453 19.83 -21.96 12.36
CA GLN A 453 19.93 -23.41 12.21
C GLN A 453 21.38 -23.85 12.03
N LYS A 454 21.89 -24.69 12.94
CA LYS A 454 23.15 -25.40 12.71
C LYS A 454 22.92 -26.46 11.64
N ILE A 455 23.78 -26.47 10.62
CA ILE A 455 23.66 -27.38 9.49
C ILE A 455 25.03 -27.79 8.97
N SER A 456 25.16 -29.05 8.59
CA SER A 456 26.34 -29.54 7.87
C SER A 456 26.05 -29.47 6.38
N VAL A 457 26.66 -28.52 5.69
CA VAL A 457 26.44 -28.34 4.26
C VAL A 457 27.42 -29.20 3.48
N ASP A 458 26.90 -30.21 2.78
CA ASP A 458 27.69 -31.07 1.90
C ASP A 458 28.26 -30.28 0.71
N LYS A 459 29.44 -30.68 0.20
CA LYS A 459 30.11 -30.00 -0.94
C LYS A 459 29.27 -29.98 -2.22
N SER A 460 28.33 -30.92 -2.36
CA SER A 460 27.40 -31.01 -3.47
C SER A 460 26.32 -29.94 -3.45
N VAL A 461 26.06 -29.32 -2.30
CA VAL A 461 25.09 -28.22 -2.15
C VAL A 461 25.67 -26.94 -2.75
N LYS A 462 24.83 -26.23 -3.51
CA LYS A 462 25.17 -24.98 -4.21
C LYS A 462 24.15 -23.89 -3.98
N VAL A 463 22.92 -24.27 -3.65
CA VAL A 463 21.83 -23.32 -3.34
C VAL A 463 21.12 -23.81 -2.10
N ILE A 464 20.80 -22.88 -1.22
CA ILE A 464 19.96 -23.10 -0.05
C ILE A 464 18.81 -22.11 -0.16
N ASP A 465 17.59 -22.62 -0.27
CA ASP A 465 16.38 -21.81 -0.25
C ASP A 465 15.71 -21.95 1.11
N ILE A 466 15.23 -20.85 1.67
CA ILE A 466 14.21 -20.89 2.70
C ILE A 466 12.85 -20.71 2.04
N VAL A 467 11.95 -21.64 2.29
CA VAL A 467 10.60 -21.65 1.72
C VAL A 467 9.55 -21.71 2.81
N VAL A 468 8.37 -21.18 2.51
CA VAL A 468 7.15 -21.44 3.28
C VAL A 468 6.31 -22.43 2.49
N ARG A 469 6.05 -23.61 3.07
CA ARG A 469 5.18 -24.63 2.50
C ARG A 469 3.75 -24.39 2.95
N GLY A 470 2.89 -23.98 2.02
CA GLY A 470 1.50 -23.66 2.27
C GLY A 470 0.62 -24.89 2.52
N SER A 471 -0.66 -24.64 2.79
CA SER A 471 -1.63 -25.69 3.16
C SER A 471 -1.93 -26.70 2.04
N LYS A 472 -1.64 -26.37 0.78
CA LYS A 472 -1.77 -27.29 -0.37
C LYS A 472 -0.42 -27.90 -0.76
N SER A 473 0.57 -27.85 0.14
CA SER A 473 1.95 -28.33 -0.08
C SER A 473 2.70 -27.62 -1.22
N GLU A 474 2.24 -26.43 -1.61
CA GLU A 474 2.96 -25.54 -2.50
C GLU A 474 4.14 -24.89 -1.77
N ASN A 475 5.31 -24.80 -2.43
CA ASN A 475 6.49 -24.17 -1.86
C ASN A 475 6.59 -22.72 -2.35
N HIS A 476 6.60 -21.77 -1.42
CA HIS A 476 6.82 -20.34 -1.69
C HIS A 476 8.23 -19.95 -1.26
N VAL A 477 9.09 -19.55 -2.19
CA VAL A 477 10.47 -19.16 -1.88
C VAL A 477 10.49 -17.81 -1.17
N LEU A 478 11.11 -17.74 0.00
CA LEU A 478 11.24 -16.52 0.79
C LEU A 478 12.61 -15.86 0.60
N ASP A 479 13.69 -16.64 0.61
CA ASP A 479 15.05 -16.15 0.34
C ASP A 479 15.94 -17.29 -0.17
N SER A 480 17.04 -16.94 -0.83
CA SER A 480 17.95 -17.89 -1.47
C SER A 480 19.40 -17.49 -1.26
N LEU A 481 20.24 -18.45 -0.89
CA LEU A 481 21.69 -18.29 -0.75
C LEU A 481 22.42 -19.22 -1.72
N LYS A 482 23.33 -18.67 -2.52
CA LYS A 482 24.31 -19.44 -3.30
C LYS A 482 25.60 -19.57 -2.51
N ILE A 483 26.19 -20.77 -2.49
CA ILE A 483 27.38 -21.11 -1.66
C ILE A 483 28.55 -21.70 -2.43
#